data_AF-A0A382LE96-F1
#
_entry.id   AF-A0A382LE96-F1
#
_cell.length_a   1.000
_cell.length_b   1.000
_cell.length_c   1.000
_cell.angle_alpha   90.00
_cell.angle_beta   90.00
_cell.angle_gamma   90.00
#
_symmetry.space_group_name_H-M   'P 1'
#
loop_
_entity.id
_entity.type
_entity.pdbx_description
1 polymer ?
#
loop_
_entity_poly.entity_id
_entity_poly.type
_entity_poly.pdbx_seq_one_letter_code
_entity_poly.pdbx_strand_id
1 'polypeptide(L)'
;SKIAKKFGAEVPFMRPKNLAKDTTGMAEVLVHAVLQLNSLGYDFDVFVNRDCTVPFIRDSDIASSIKLLKKSNCNAVYGVYVQHFNPYFNMMEKGSSDYLEFSKKMKVKPTRRQDAPKVYQLNGLFTYNTKQFLKFKNQYPPKGLAIEIPAETGIMIDTELEFKIVEMMLKQKLI
;
A
#
# COMPACT_ATOMS: atom_id res chain seq x y z
N SER A 1 -12.76 -17.21 5.73
CA SER A 1 -11.78 -18.09 6.40
C SER A 1 -11.49 -19.39 5.63
N LYS A 2 -12.49 -20.05 5.00
CA LYS A 2 -12.29 -21.33 4.28
C LYS A 2 -11.18 -21.28 3.21
N ILE A 3 -11.16 -20.24 2.37
CA ILE A 3 -10.12 -20.07 1.33
C ILE A 3 -8.74 -19.91 1.98
N ALA A 4 -8.58 -18.99 2.94
CA ALA A 4 -7.31 -18.78 3.66
C ALA A 4 -6.76 -20.09 4.24
N LYS A 5 -7.57 -20.84 4.98
CA LYS A 5 -7.18 -22.13 5.56
C LYS A 5 -6.83 -23.18 4.51
N LYS A 6 -7.55 -23.22 3.38
CA LYS A 6 -7.25 -24.13 2.25
C LYS A 6 -5.84 -23.90 1.70
N PHE A 7 -5.36 -22.66 1.70
CA PHE A 7 -4.02 -22.28 1.24
C PHE A 7 -2.99 -22.20 2.38
N GLY A 8 -3.29 -22.76 3.56
CA GLY A 8 -2.34 -22.90 4.66
C GLY A 8 -2.19 -21.66 5.57
N ALA A 9 -2.98 -20.60 5.35
CA ALA A 9 -2.95 -19.44 6.23
C ALA A 9 -3.71 -19.70 7.54
N GLU A 10 -3.14 -19.24 8.65
CA GLU A 10 -3.81 -19.23 9.94
C GLU A 10 -4.93 -18.16 9.98
N VAL A 11 -5.98 -18.47 10.75
CA VAL A 11 -7.07 -17.51 11.02
C VAL A 11 -7.30 -17.51 12.54
N PRO A 12 -6.40 -16.87 13.30
CA PRO A 12 -6.36 -16.99 14.77
C PRO A 12 -7.55 -16.31 15.45
N PHE A 13 -8.19 -15.37 14.76
CA PHE A 13 -9.40 -14.70 15.22
C PHE A 13 -10.29 -14.29 14.03
N MET A 14 -11.55 -14.04 14.33
CA MET A 14 -12.48 -13.42 13.39
C MET A 14 -12.56 -11.93 13.67
N ARG A 15 -12.56 -11.11 12.61
CA ARG A 15 -12.74 -9.67 12.75
C ARG A 15 -14.13 -9.37 13.32
N PRO A 16 -14.25 -8.52 14.35
CA PRO A 16 -15.53 -8.03 14.86
C PRO A 16 -16.35 -7.33 13.77
N LYS A 17 -17.68 -7.48 13.82
CA LYS A 17 -18.60 -6.91 12.80
C LYS A 17 -18.49 -5.38 12.66
N ASN A 18 -18.22 -4.67 13.75
CA ASN A 18 -18.06 -3.21 13.73
C ASN A 18 -16.83 -2.73 12.96
N LEU A 19 -15.81 -3.59 12.79
CA LEU A 19 -14.59 -3.32 12.02
C LEU A 19 -14.62 -3.90 10.60
N ALA A 20 -15.74 -4.51 10.20
CA ALA A 20 -15.96 -5.11 8.89
C ALA A 20 -16.91 -4.27 8.02
N LYS A 21 -17.13 -2.99 8.38
CA LYS A 21 -17.95 -2.06 7.62
C LYS A 21 -17.10 -1.39 6.54
N ASP A 22 -17.73 -1.00 5.43
CA ASP A 22 -17.06 -0.29 4.34
C ASP A 22 -16.49 1.08 4.76
N THR A 23 -16.98 1.64 5.88
CA THR A 23 -16.52 2.91 6.44
C THR A 23 -15.37 2.76 7.44
N THR A 24 -14.98 1.54 7.82
CA THR A 24 -13.90 1.31 8.79
C THR A 24 -12.55 1.55 8.13
N GLY A 25 -11.72 2.43 8.71
CA GLY A 25 -10.37 2.68 8.23
C GLY A 25 -9.45 1.48 8.43
N MET A 26 -8.52 1.25 7.49
CA MET A 26 -7.55 0.16 7.55
C MET A 26 -6.69 0.19 8.82
N ALA A 27 -6.34 1.39 9.31
CA ALA A 27 -5.54 1.55 10.53
C ALA A 27 -6.22 0.91 11.75
N GLU A 28 -7.53 1.08 11.91
CA GLU A 28 -8.30 0.49 13.03
C GLU A 28 -8.31 -1.04 12.96
N VAL A 29 -8.49 -1.58 11.76
CA VAL A 29 -8.46 -3.02 11.49
C VAL A 29 -7.10 -3.61 11.87
N LEU A 30 -6.01 -2.96 11.48
CA LEU A 30 -4.65 -3.42 11.76
C LEU A 30 -4.30 -3.28 13.25
N VAL A 31 -4.72 -2.20 13.92
CA VAL A 31 -4.55 -2.05 15.37
C VAL A 31 -5.24 -3.20 16.11
N HIS A 32 -6.49 -3.50 15.75
CA HIS A 32 -7.21 -4.65 16.30
C HIS A 32 -6.45 -5.95 16.06
N ALA A 33 -5.98 -6.19 14.83
CA ALA A 33 -5.28 -7.42 14.48
C ALA A 33 -4.00 -7.60 15.31
N VAL A 34 -3.18 -6.55 15.44
CA VAL A 34 -1.95 -6.58 16.24
C VAL A 34 -2.25 -6.86 17.71
N LEU A 35 -3.22 -6.16 18.30
CA LEU A 35 -3.58 -6.34 19.71
C LEU A 35 -4.14 -7.75 19.98
N GLN A 36 -4.92 -8.29 19.05
CA GLN A 36 -5.48 -9.63 19.16
C GLN A 36 -4.41 -10.72 19.00
N LEU A 37 -3.41 -10.53 18.15
CA LEU A 37 -2.28 -11.45 18.08
C LEU A 37 -1.45 -11.40 19.38
N ASN A 38 -1.19 -10.20 19.91
CA ASN A 38 -0.47 -10.06 21.18
C ASN A 38 -1.21 -10.74 22.34
N SER A 39 -2.55 -10.65 22.40
CA SER A 39 -3.34 -11.32 23.45
C SER A 39 -3.35 -12.85 23.33
N LEU A 40 -3.03 -13.38 22.15
CA LEU A 40 -2.83 -14.80 21.89
C LEU A 40 -1.38 -15.26 22.11
N GLY A 41 -0.49 -14.37 22.56
CA GLY A 41 0.90 -14.69 22.88
C GLY A 41 1.88 -14.56 21.72
N TYR A 42 1.47 -14.00 20.58
CA TYR A 42 2.40 -13.67 19.50
C TYR A 42 3.22 -12.44 19.89
N ASP A 43 4.55 -12.53 19.74
CA ASP A 43 5.47 -11.41 19.95
C ASP A 43 6.22 -11.08 18.65
N PHE A 44 6.09 -9.84 18.18
CA PHE A 44 6.71 -9.37 16.95
C PHE A 44 6.91 -7.84 16.94
N ASP A 45 8.11 -7.41 16.57
CA ASP A 45 8.45 -5.99 16.43
C ASP A 45 8.08 -5.41 15.05
N VAL A 46 7.80 -6.27 14.08
CA VAL A 46 7.50 -5.91 12.69
C VAL A 46 6.31 -6.74 12.20
N PHE A 47 5.38 -6.09 11.51
CA PHE A 47 4.35 -6.79 10.74
C PHE A 47 4.23 -6.23 9.33
N VAL A 48 3.74 -7.07 8.42
CA VAL A 48 3.52 -6.71 7.01
C VAL A 48 2.04 -6.87 6.70
N ASN A 49 1.44 -5.80 6.20
CA ASN A 49 0.14 -5.85 5.53
C ASN A 49 0.36 -6.05 4.03
N ARG A 50 -0.09 -7.19 3.51
CA ARG A 50 -0.07 -7.51 2.08
C ARG A 50 -1.51 -7.54 1.57
N ASP A 51 -1.86 -6.56 0.76
CA ASP A 51 -3.19 -6.49 0.14
C ASP A 51 -3.38 -7.62 -0.87
N CYS A 52 -4.59 -8.20 -0.91
CA CYS A 52 -4.93 -9.22 -1.88
C CYS A 52 -5.24 -8.63 -3.26
N THR A 53 -5.47 -7.33 -3.35
CA THR A 53 -5.68 -6.60 -4.62
C THR A 53 -4.39 -6.42 -5.42
N VAL A 54 -3.21 -6.76 -4.86
CA VAL A 54 -1.91 -6.69 -5.53
C VAL A 54 -1.32 -8.09 -5.65
N PRO A 55 -1.78 -8.89 -6.63
CA PRO A 55 -1.56 -10.34 -6.64
C PRO A 55 -0.08 -10.71 -6.82
N PHE A 56 0.70 -9.88 -7.50
CA PHE A 56 2.05 -10.19 -7.95
C PHE A 56 3.17 -9.70 -7.03
N ILE A 57 2.85 -9.23 -5.82
CA ILE A 57 3.87 -8.96 -4.79
C ILE A 57 4.66 -10.25 -4.52
N ARG A 58 5.98 -10.18 -4.69
CA ARG A 58 6.90 -11.31 -4.55
C ARG A 58 7.46 -11.38 -3.13
N ASP A 59 7.92 -12.56 -2.74
CA ASP A 59 8.57 -12.77 -1.44
C ASP A 59 9.81 -11.89 -1.27
N SER A 60 10.54 -11.63 -2.36
CA SER A 60 11.70 -10.73 -2.38
C SER A 60 11.34 -9.29 -2.03
N ASP A 61 10.14 -8.83 -2.41
CA ASP A 61 9.66 -7.47 -2.13
C ASP A 61 9.37 -7.34 -0.62
N ILE A 62 8.71 -8.34 -0.03
CA ILE A 62 8.41 -8.43 1.40
C ILE A 62 9.72 -8.51 2.22
N ALA A 63 10.65 -9.39 1.82
CA ALA A 63 11.92 -9.52 2.51
C ALA A 63 12.73 -8.21 2.49
N SER A 64 12.71 -7.51 1.35
CA SER A 64 13.42 -6.24 1.17
C SER A 64 12.80 -5.11 1.98
N SER A 65 11.47 -5.04 2.08
CA SER A 65 10.78 -4.02 2.89
C SER A 65 11.07 -4.20 4.39
N ILE A 66 11.07 -5.45 4.88
CA ILE A 66 11.46 -5.78 6.26
C ILE A 66 12.92 -5.40 6.52
N LYS A 67 13.83 -5.75 5.60
CA LYS A 67 15.25 -5.42 5.70
C LYS A 67 15.48 -3.91 5.75
N LEU A 68 14.78 -3.15 4.91
CA LEU A 68 14.86 -1.69 4.90
C LEU A 68 14.35 -1.08 6.20
N LEU A 69 13.20 -1.55 6.70
CA LEU A 69 12.65 -1.12 7.99
C LEU A 69 13.66 -1.37 9.12
N LYS A 70 14.25 -2.57 9.20
CA LYS A 70 15.21 -2.92 10.26
C LYS A 70 16.53 -2.15 10.18
N LYS A 71 16.98 -1.78 8.97
CA LYS A 71 18.23 -1.04 8.76
C LYS A 71 18.09 0.47 8.96
N SER A 72 16.87 0.99 9.05
CA SER A 72 16.61 2.43 9.14
C SER A 72 15.83 2.76 10.41
N ASN A 73 15.88 4.02 10.85
CA ASN A 73 15.06 4.50 11.96
C ASN A 73 13.73 5.06 11.45
N CYS A 74 13.06 4.30 10.58
CA CYS A 74 11.78 4.64 9.98
C CYS A 74 10.62 3.90 10.67
N ASN A 75 9.41 4.42 10.53
CA ASN A 75 8.24 3.82 11.19
C ASN A 75 7.50 2.84 10.26
N ALA A 76 7.66 3.01 8.95
CA ALA A 76 7.04 2.18 7.94
C ALA A 76 7.85 2.17 6.64
N VAL A 77 7.67 1.11 5.86
CA VAL A 77 8.12 0.98 4.47
C VAL A 77 6.92 0.64 3.60
N TYR A 78 6.76 1.36 2.49
CA TYR A 78 5.67 1.20 1.54
C TYR A 78 6.20 0.70 0.21
N GLY A 79 5.61 -0.37 -0.31
CA GLY A 79 5.75 -0.73 -1.71
C GLY A 79 5.16 0.39 -2.57
N VAL A 80 5.93 0.83 -3.55
CA VAL A 80 5.52 1.89 -4.46
C VAL A 80 5.95 1.59 -5.88
N TYR A 81 5.32 2.25 -6.85
CA TYR A 81 5.88 2.39 -8.19
C TYR A 81 5.89 3.86 -8.60
N VAL A 82 6.76 4.19 -9.56
CA VAL A 82 6.82 5.55 -10.12
C VAL A 82 5.54 5.82 -10.89
N GLN A 83 4.84 6.90 -10.52
CA GLN A 83 3.55 7.20 -11.11
C GLN A 83 3.66 8.18 -12.28
N HIS A 84 3.00 7.82 -13.37
CA HIS A 84 2.86 8.59 -14.59
C HIS A 84 1.76 9.67 -14.48
N PHE A 85 0.68 9.39 -13.76
CA PHE A 85 -0.32 10.41 -13.38
C PHE A 85 0.24 11.30 -12.27
N ASN A 86 0.70 12.49 -12.65
CA ASN A 86 1.52 13.33 -11.82
C ASN A 86 0.79 14.66 -11.51
N PRO A 87 0.56 14.98 -10.22
CA PRO A 87 -0.17 16.19 -9.81
C PRO A 87 0.56 17.50 -10.11
N TYR A 88 1.85 17.43 -10.44
CA TYR A 88 2.65 18.57 -10.89
C TYR A 88 2.61 18.76 -12.42
N PHE A 89 2.04 17.82 -13.20
CA PHE A 89 2.14 17.83 -14.66
C PHE A 89 0.83 17.59 -15.42
N ASN A 90 0.01 16.59 -15.04
CA ASN A 90 -1.19 16.20 -15.80
C ASN A 90 -2.42 15.84 -14.95
N MET A 91 -2.39 15.98 -13.62
CA MET A 91 -3.61 15.88 -12.80
C MET A 91 -4.06 17.26 -12.34
N MET A 92 -5.35 17.52 -12.52
CA MET A 92 -5.98 18.80 -12.24
C MET A 92 -7.30 18.59 -11.50
N GLU A 93 -7.69 19.57 -10.69
CA GLU A 93 -8.92 19.61 -9.89
C GLU A 93 -9.71 20.88 -10.24
N LYS A 94 -11.02 20.88 -9.99
CA LYS A 94 -11.80 22.12 -10.13
C LYS A 94 -11.34 23.15 -9.09
N GLY A 95 -10.90 24.30 -9.58
CA GLY A 95 -10.61 25.47 -8.76
C GLY A 95 -11.88 26.21 -8.33
N SER A 96 -11.70 27.32 -7.63
CA SER A 96 -12.80 28.17 -7.13
C SER A 96 -13.63 28.82 -8.24
N SER A 97 -13.16 28.80 -9.48
CA SER A 97 -13.80 29.38 -10.66
C SER A 97 -14.42 28.32 -11.59
N ASP A 98 -14.60 27.09 -11.12
CA ASP A 98 -15.04 25.90 -11.89
C ASP A 98 -14.08 25.44 -13.01
N TYR A 99 -13.02 26.20 -13.30
CA TYR A 99 -11.94 25.78 -14.21
C TYR A 99 -10.97 24.81 -13.54
N LEU A 100 -10.32 23.98 -14.35
CA LEU A 100 -9.31 23.03 -13.87
C LEU A 100 -7.99 23.74 -13.50
N GLU A 101 -7.45 23.40 -12.34
CA GLU A 101 -6.15 23.83 -11.83
C GLU A 101 -5.30 22.61 -11.46
N PHE A 102 -3.97 22.69 -11.61
CA PHE A 102 -3.10 21.58 -11.18
C PHE A 102 -3.24 21.29 -9.69
N SER A 103 -3.36 20.00 -9.35
CA SER A 103 -3.47 19.53 -7.96
C SER A 103 -2.29 19.98 -7.10
N LYS A 104 -1.10 20.14 -7.69
CA LYS A 104 0.08 20.73 -7.02
C LYS A 104 0.68 21.86 -7.84
N LYS A 105 0.74 23.04 -7.24
CA LYS A 105 1.32 24.25 -7.84
C LYS A 105 2.83 24.28 -7.67
N MET A 106 3.54 24.73 -8.69
CA MET A 106 4.98 24.98 -8.68
C MET A 106 5.25 26.41 -9.14
N LYS A 107 6.35 27.02 -8.65
CA LYS A 107 6.80 28.34 -9.13
C LYS A 107 7.15 28.31 -10.62
N VAL A 108 7.83 27.26 -11.06
CA VAL A 108 8.15 27.00 -12.47
C VAL A 108 7.48 25.70 -12.87
N LYS A 109 6.59 25.76 -13.85
CA LYS A 109 5.85 24.60 -14.31
C LYS A 109 6.72 23.78 -15.26
N PRO A 110 6.83 22.45 -15.07
CA PRO A 110 7.48 21.59 -16.05
C PRO A 110 6.73 21.62 -17.39
N THR A 111 7.45 21.83 -18.49
CA THR A 111 6.90 21.78 -19.84
C THR A 111 6.93 20.37 -20.42
N ARG A 112 7.81 19.51 -19.91
CA ARG A 112 7.92 18.10 -20.30
C ARG A 112 7.73 17.22 -19.06
N ARG A 113 7.17 16.03 -19.26
CA ARG A 113 6.83 15.13 -18.15
C ARG A 113 8.05 14.70 -17.34
N GLN A 114 9.16 14.40 -18.01
CA GLN A 114 10.40 13.95 -17.37
C GLN A 114 11.05 15.03 -16.49
N ASP A 115 10.66 16.31 -16.67
CA ASP A 115 11.14 17.41 -15.84
C ASP A 115 10.27 17.61 -14.59
N ALA A 116 9.12 16.93 -14.49
CA ALA A 116 8.25 17.02 -13.33
C ALA A 116 8.84 16.26 -12.13
N PRO A 117 8.59 16.71 -10.88
CA PRO A 117 9.00 15.97 -9.70
C PRO A 117 8.51 14.53 -9.73
N LYS A 118 9.40 13.59 -9.38
CA LYS A 118 9.04 12.17 -9.26
C LYS A 118 7.99 12.01 -8.17
N VAL A 119 6.90 11.32 -8.50
CA VAL A 119 5.85 10.95 -7.55
C VAL A 119 5.69 9.44 -7.53
N TYR A 120 5.26 8.93 -6.39
CA TYR A 120 5.11 7.52 -6.13
C TYR A 120 3.66 7.21 -5.85
N GLN A 121 3.14 6.17 -6.49
CA GLN A 121 1.88 5.55 -6.12
C GLN A 121 2.18 4.43 -5.14
N LEU A 122 1.57 4.49 -3.95
CA LEU A 122 1.64 3.40 -2.99
C LEU A 122 0.81 2.24 -3.53
N ASN A 123 1.30 1.02 -3.30
CA ASN A 123 0.59 -0.21 -3.60
C ASN A 123 0.17 -0.95 -2.31
N GLY A 124 -0.21 -2.21 -2.45
CA GLY A 124 -0.71 -3.05 -1.36
C GLY A 124 0.34 -3.61 -0.39
N LEU A 125 1.62 -3.26 -0.50
CA LEU A 125 2.66 -3.75 0.43
C LEU A 125 3.01 -2.69 1.46
N PHE A 126 2.71 -2.95 2.73
CA PHE A 126 3.04 -2.05 3.84
C PHE A 126 3.75 -2.83 4.95
N THR A 127 4.94 -2.38 5.34
CA THR A 127 5.72 -2.98 6.44
C THR A 127 5.84 -1.97 7.55
N TYR A 128 5.49 -2.35 8.78
CA TYR A 128 5.40 -1.45 9.90
C TYR A 128 6.29 -1.89 11.05
N ASN A 129 6.86 -0.92 11.77
CA ASN A 129 7.32 -1.14 13.12
C ASN A 129 6.08 -1.22 14.04
N THR A 130 5.89 -2.35 14.73
CA THR A 130 4.68 -2.62 15.53
C THR A 130 4.45 -1.56 16.61
N LYS A 131 5.50 -1.19 17.36
CA LYS A 131 5.42 -0.21 18.45
C LYS A 131 5.06 1.17 17.93
N GLN A 132 5.68 1.61 16.83
CA GLN A 132 5.39 2.91 16.23
C GLN A 132 3.98 2.93 15.63
N PHE A 133 3.56 1.84 14.98
CA PHE A 133 2.21 1.75 14.43
C PHE A 133 1.14 1.85 15.52
N LEU A 134 1.28 1.12 16.64
CA LEU A 134 0.35 1.20 17.76
C LEU A 134 0.36 2.57 18.47
N LYS A 135 1.51 3.26 18.45
CA LYS A 135 1.62 4.64 18.96
C LYS A 135 0.86 5.63 18.08
N PHE A 136 1.07 5.60 16.76
CA PHE A 136 0.47 6.57 15.85
C PHE A 136 -0.96 6.23 15.43
N LYS A 137 -1.33 4.94 15.43
CA LYS A 137 -2.63 4.41 14.97
C LYS A 137 -3.06 4.98 13.62
N ASN A 138 -2.09 5.12 12.72
CA ASN A 138 -2.26 5.71 11.40
C ASN A 138 -1.66 4.75 10.37
N GLN A 139 -2.32 4.59 9.23
CA GLN A 139 -1.81 3.81 8.09
C GLN A 139 -0.52 4.43 7.52
N TYR A 140 -0.39 5.76 7.60
CA TYR A 140 0.76 6.49 7.10
C TYR A 140 1.47 7.21 8.25
N PRO A 141 2.12 6.47 9.19
CA PRO A 141 2.88 7.12 10.25
C PRO A 141 4.01 7.98 9.66
N PRO A 142 4.50 9.00 10.40
CA PRO A 142 5.61 9.82 9.93
C PRO A 142 6.86 8.97 9.70
N LYS A 143 7.85 9.47 8.95
CA LYS A 143 9.06 8.70 8.59
C LYS A 143 8.73 7.38 7.86
N GLY A 144 7.85 7.45 6.87
CA GLY A 144 7.65 6.37 5.92
C GLY A 144 8.70 6.40 4.82
N LEU A 145 9.27 5.24 4.49
CA LEU A 145 10.17 5.07 3.35
C LEU A 145 9.48 4.32 2.22
N ALA A 146 9.97 4.53 1.00
CA ALA A 146 9.52 3.82 -0.18
C ALA A 146 10.44 2.64 -0.48
N ILE A 147 9.86 1.54 -0.98
CA ILE A 147 10.56 0.52 -1.74
C ILE A 147 9.92 0.42 -3.12
N GLU A 148 10.70 0.68 -4.16
CA GLU A 148 10.20 0.64 -5.53
C GLU A 148 10.01 -0.81 -5.98
N ILE A 149 8.81 -1.11 -6.46
CA ILE A 149 8.38 -2.36 -7.05
C ILE A 149 7.99 -2.06 -8.50
N PRO A 150 8.40 -2.87 -9.49
CA PRO A 150 7.99 -2.69 -10.87
C PRO A 150 6.47 -2.61 -11.00
N ALA A 151 5.96 -1.70 -11.84
CA ALA A 151 4.52 -1.42 -11.95
C ALA A 151 3.73 -2.66 -12.38
N GLU A 152 4.33 -3.53 -13.18
CA GLU A 152 3.76 -4.80 -13.64
C GLU A 152 3.46 -5.73 -12.45
N THR A 153 4.41 -5.85 -11.52
CA THR A 153 4.27 -6.67 -10.30
C THR A 153 3.59 -5.94 -9.14
N GLY A 154 3.46 -4.61 -9.24
CA GLY A 154 2.84 -3.74 -8.24
C GLY A 154 1.41 -3.29 -8.60
N ILE A 155 0.83 -3.83 -9.67
CA ILE A 155 -0.50 -3.49 -10.17
C ILE A 155 -1.58 -3.80 -9.12
N MET A 156 -2.49 -2.84 -8.91
CA MET A 156 -3.63 -2.98 -8.02
C MET A 156 -4.89 -3.31 -8.84
N ILE A 157 -5.78 -4.08 -8.25
CA ILE A 157 -7.07 -4.42 -8.83
C ILE A 157 -8.15 -3.70 -8.01
N ASP A 158 -8.66 -2.60 -8.56
CA ASP A 158 -9.79 -1.84 -8.01
C ASP A 158 -11.03 -1.94 -8.92
N THR A 159 -10.83 -2.33 -10.17
CA THR A 159 -11.86 -2.41 -11.21
C THR A 159 -11.87 -3.76 -11.93
N GLU A 160 -13.02 -4.07 -12.53
CA GLU A 160 -13.18 -5.26 -13.38
C GLU A 160 -12.22 -5.25 -14.59
N LEU A 161 -11.88 -4.07 -15.12
CA LEU A 161 -10.93 -3.94 -16.22
C LEU A 161 -9.50 -4.33 -15.78
N GLU A 162 -9.06 -3.85 -14.61
CA GLU A 162 -7.76 -4.21 -14.04
C GLU A 162 -7.68 -5.71 -13.75
N PHE A 163 -8.77 -6.31 -13.25
CA PHE A 163 -8.85 -7.76 -13.06
C PHE A 163 -8.62 -8.52 -14.38
N LYS A 164 -9.28 -8.12 -15.47
CA LYS A 164 -9.10 -8.72 -16.79
C LYS A 164 -7.68 -8.53 -17.35
N ILE A 165 -7.07 -7.38 -17.11
CA ILE A 165 -5.68 -7.11 -17.50
C ILE A 165 -4.74 -8.06 -16.76
N VAL A 166 -4.86 -8.16 -15.44
CA VAL A 166 -4.07 -9.09 -14.60
C VAL A 166 -4.27 -10.54 -15.06
N GLU A 167 -5.51 -10.94 -15.34
CA GLU A 167 -5.82 -12.29 -15.82
C GLU A 167 -5.13 -12.58 -17.16
N MET A 168 -5.16 -11.61 -18.09
CA MET A 168 -4.47 -11.70 -19.37
C MET A 168 -2.96 -11.82 -19.20
N MET A 169 -2.36 -11.03 -18.30
CA MET A 169 -0.92 -11.07 -18.02
C MET A 169 -0.48 -12.46 -17.58
N LEU A 170 -1.26 -13.13 -16.71
CA LEU A 170 -1.02 -14.50 -16.30
C LEU A 170 -1.14 -15.49 -17.46
N LYS A 171 -2.24 -15.42 -18.23
CA LYS A 171 -2.49 -16.33 -19.36
C LYS A 171 -1.41 -16.24 -20.44
N GLN A 172 -0.85 -15.04 -20.64
CA GLN A 172 0.20 -14.78 -21.61
C GLN A 172 1.63 -14.90 -21.05
N LYS A 173 1.80 -15.23 -19.77
CA LYS A 173 3.10 -15.34 -19.08
C LYS A 173 3.93 -14.05 -19.19
N LEU A 174 3.28 -12.90 -19.02
CA LEU A 174 3.94 -11.59 -18.97
C LEU A 174 4.58 -11.33 -17.60
N ILE A 175 4.16 -12.10 -16.59
CA ILE A 175 4.70 -12.14 -15.21
C ILE A 175 4.96 -13.60 -14.84
#